data_AF-A0A952I6M6-F1
#
_entry.id   AF-A0A952I6M6-F1
#
_cell.length_a   1.000
_cell.length_b   1.000
_cell.length_c   1.000
_cell.angle_alpha   90.00
_cell.angle_beta   90.00
_cell.angle_gamma   90.00
#
_symmetry.space_group_name_H-M   'P 1'
#
loop_
_entity.id
_entity.type
_entity.pdbx_description
1 polymer ?
#
loop_
_entity_poly.entity_id
_entity_poly.type
_entity_poly.pdbx_seq_one_letter_code
_entity_poly.pdbx_strand_id
1 'polypeptide(L)'
;MKNSEIKGLSIEEIKEKISSSEKSLQSLKFANAISPIENPLQIKDVRKFIARLKTELHNRVVTEVAEKVKSGELTNFNAREFLSKTKLDSPLNLTKIKKILAGSKN
;
A
#
# COMPACT_ATOMS: atom_id res chain seq x y z
N MET A 1 2.10 4.46 -16.53
CA MET A 1 0.79 4.57 -15.85
C MET A 1 0.72 5.88 -15.08
N LYS A 2 -0.32 6.68 -15.34
CA LYS A 2 -0.62 7.89 -14.57
C LYS A 2 -1.32 7.52 -13.26
N ASN A 3 -1.19 8.34 -12.23
CA ASN A 3 -1.83 8.06 -10.94
C ASN A 3 -3.36 8.01 -11.03
N SER A 4 -3.97 8.71 -11.99
CA SER A 4 -5.42 8.69 -12.23
C SER A 4 -5.93 7.31 -12.61
N GLU A 5 -5.16 6.58 -13.42
CA GLU A 5 -5.52 5.22 -13.85
C GLU A 5 -5.46 4.24 -12.67
N ILE A 6 -4.50 4.43 -11.75
CA ILE A 6 -4.34 3.57 -10.56
C ILE A 6 -5.54 3.74 -9.60
N LYS A 7 -6.09 4.95 -9.49
CA LYS A 7 -7.25 5.23 -8.64
C LYS A 7 -8.53 4.53 -9.13
N GLY A 8 -8.66 4.30 -10.43
CA GLY A 8 -9.82 3.63 -11.02
C GLY A 8 -9.85 2.11 -10.82
N LEU A 9 -8.75 1.50 -10.35
CA LEU A 9 -8.66 0.06 -10.15
C LEU A 9 -9.35 -0.40 -8.86
N SER A 10 -9.88 -1.62 -8.88
CA SER A 10 -10.40 -2.28 -7.68
C SER A 10 -9.28 -2.67 -6.72
N ILE A 11 -9.61 -2.97 -5.45
CA ILE A 11 -8.61 -3.40 -4.45
C ILE A 11 -7.96 -4.73 -4.88
N GLU A 12 -8.75 -5.64 -5.45
CA GLU A 12 -8.29 -6.95 -5.91
C GLU A 12 -7.35 -6.81 -7.11
N GLU A 13 -7.73 -6.00 -8.09
CA GLU A 13 -6.88 -5.70 -9.25
C GLU A 13 -5.54 -5.08 -8.84
N ILE A 14 -5.54 -4.18 -7.85
CA ILE A 14 -4.30 -3.59 -7.33
C ILE A 14 -3.40 -4.67 -6.72
N LYS A 15 -3.96 -5.61 -5.94
CA LYS A 15 -3.19 -6.71 -5.35
C LYS A 15 -2.60 -7.65 -6.41
N GLU A 16 -3.39 -8.01 -7.41
CA GLU A 16 -2.94 -8.83 -8.53
C GLU A 16 -1.84 -8.12 -9.33
N LYS A 17 -1.99 -6.81 -9.56
CA LYS A 17 -0.99 -6.01 -10.27
C LYS A 17 0.32 -5.88 -9.49
N ILE A 18 0.24 -5.77 -8.16
CA ILE A 18 1.43 -5.80 -7.29
C ILE A 18 2.14 -7.15 -7.44
N SER A 19 1.42 -8.26 -7.27
CA SER A 19 1.99 -9.61 -7.35
C SER A 19 2.65 -9.90 -8.69
N SER A 20 1.96 -9.58 -9.80
CA SER A 20 2.52 -9.73 -11.15
C SER A 20 3.76 -8.85 -11.36
N SER A 21 3.71 -7.58 -10.95
CA SER A 21 4.84 -6.64 -11.11
C SER A 21 6.05 -7.02 -10.25
N GLU A 22 5.83 -7.58 -9.06
CA GLU A 22 6.90 -8.07 -8.19
C GLU A 22 7.63 -9.27 -8.81
N LYS A 23 6.88 -10.22 -9.41
CA LYS A 23 7.47 -11.32 -10.18
C LYS A 23 8.30 -10.80 -11.34
N SER A 24 7.75 -9.86 -12.13
CA SER A 24 8.50 -9.23 -13.23
C SER A 24 9.77 -8.53 -12.75
N LEU A 25 9.70 -7.82 -11.61
CA LEU A 25 10.87 -7.16 -11.02
C LEU A 25 11.94 -8.19 -10.62
N GLN A 26 11.54 -9.32 -10.05
CA GLN A 26 12.46 -10.39 -9.66
C GLN A 26 13.14 -11.00 -10.89
N SER A 27 12.38 -11.30 -11.95
CA SER A 27 12.94 -11.79 -13.22
C SER A 27 13.91 -10.80 -13.85
N LEU A 28 13.58 -9.50 -13.88
CA LEU A 28 14.47 -8.47 -14.43
C LEU A 28 15.77 -8.33 -13.61
N LYS A 29 15.68 -8.40 -12.28
CA LYS A 29 16.86 -8.38 -11.41
C LYS A 29 17.75 -9.61 -11.62
N PHE A 30 17.14 -10.78 -11.76
CA PHE A 30 17.87 -12.02 -12.02
C PHE A 30 18.56 -11.99 -13.38
N ALA A 31 17.84 -11.58 -14.42
CA ALA A 31 18.41 -11.38 -15.76
C ALA A 31 19.61 -10.43 -15.72
N ASN A 32 19.45 -9.24 -15.09
CA ASN A 32 20.51 -8.25 -14.96
C ASN A 32 21.73 -8.73 -14.15
N ALA A 33 21.52 -9.66 -13.21
CA ALA A 33 22.62 -10.24 -12.43
C ALA A 33 23.44 -11.26 -13.24
N ILE A 34 22.81 -11.95 -14.20
CA ILE A 34 23.49 -12.91 -15.09
C ILE A 34 24.15 -12.19 -16.26
N SER A 35 23.41 -11.29 -16.91
CA SER A 35 23.87 -10.52 -18.06
C SER A 35 23.30 -9.11 -17.97
N PRO A 36 24.10 -8.06 -18.24
CA PRO A 36 23.59 -6.69 -18.24
C PRO A 36 22.37 -6.57 -19.15
N ILE A 37 21.25 -6.10 -18.61
CA ILE A 37 20.05 -5.87 -19.43
C ILE A 37 20.26 -4.64 -20.31
N GLU A 38 19.66 -4.66 -21.50
CA GLU A 38 19.77 -3.57 -22.48
C GLU A 38 19.35 -2.20 -21.91
N ASN A 39 18.36 -2.20 -21.01
CA ASN A 39 17.88 -0.98 -20.37
C ASN A 39 17.67 -1.12 -18.85
N PRO A 40 18.66 -0.73 -18.04
CA PRO A 40 18.58 -0.72 -16.57
C PRO A 40 17.46 0.16 -16.00
N LEU A 41 16.96 1.16 -16.76
CA LEU A 41 15.89 2.04 -16.30
C LEU A 41 14.56 1.28 -16.13
N GLN A 42 14.36 0.18 -16.85
CA GLN A 42 13.15 -0.65 -16.70
C GLN A 42 12.98 -1.15 -15.26
N ILE A 43 14.07 -1.55 -14.58
CA ILE A 43 14.03 -1.97 -13.17
C ILE A 43 13.55 -0.82 -12.28
N LYS A 44 14.03 0.40 -12.55
CA LYS A 44 13.63 1.60 -11.80
C LYS A 44 12.16 1.93 -12.01
N ASP A 45 11.66 1.79 -13.23
CA ASP A 45 10.27 2.10 -13.57
C ASP A 45 9.30 1.09 -12.97
N VAL A 46 9.61 -0.21 -13.04
CA VAL A 46 8.81 -1.26 -12.38
C VAL A 46 8.79 -1.07 -10.86
N ARG A 47 9.92 -0.72 -10.24
CA ARG A 47 9.96 -0.39 -8.80
C ARG A 47 9.07 0.79 -8.45
N LYS A 48 9.13 1.88 -9.22
CA LYS A 48 8.28 3.05 -9.01
C LYS A 48 6.81 2.70 -9.18
N PHE A 49 6.49 1.83 -10.14
CA PHE A 49 5.13 1.38 -10.37
C PHE A 49 4.57 0.59 -9.17
N ILE A 50 5.32 -0.38 -8.66
CA ILE A 50 4.96 -1.13 -7.44
C ILE A 50 4.75 -0.18 -6.25
N ALA A 51 5.65 0.80 -6.07
CA ALA A 51 5.54 1.77 -4.98
C ALA A 51 4.25 2.59 -5.08
N ARG A 52 3.84 3.01 -6.28
CA ARG A 52 2.58 3.74 -6.50
C ARG A 52 1.36 2.89 -6.14
N LEU A 53 1.33 1.62 -6.58
CA LEU A 53 0.25 0.69 -6.25
C LEU A 53 0.13 0.45 -4.74
N LYS A 54 1.25 0.20 -4.06
CA LYS A 54 1.29 0.05 -2.59
C LYS A 54 0.87 1.32 -1.85
N THR A 55 1.21 2.48 -2.38
CA THR A 55 0.81 3.77 -1.79
C THR A 55 -0.69 3.97 -1.87
N GLU A 56 -1.31 3.65 -3.01
CA GLU A 56 -2.77 3.74 -3.16
C GLU A 56 -3.49 2.78 -2.21
N LEU A 57 -3.04 1.53 -2.14
CA LEU A 57 -3.59 0.54 -1.20
C LEU A 57 -3.48 1.06 0.25
N HIS A 58 -2.33 1.61 0.63
CA HIS A 58 -2.15 2.21 1.95
C HIS A 58 -3.12 3.37 2.20
N ASN A 59 -3.33 4.24 1.22
CA ASN A 59 -4.24 5.38 1.34
C ASN A 59 -5.68 4.90 1.60
N ARG A 60 -6.14 3.86 0.88
CA ARG A 60 -7.49 3.29 1.08
C ARG A 60 -7.68 2.74 2.50
N VAL A 61 -6.68 2.01 3.00
CA VAL A 61 -6.71 1.51 4.39
C VAL A 61 -6.74 2.67 5.39
N VAL A 62 -5.98 3.74 5.15
CA VAL A 62 -5.98 4.93 6.01
C VAL A 62 -7.33 5.64 5.99
N THR A 63 -7.99 5.75 4.83
CA THR A 63 -9.33 6.36 4.72
C THR A 63 -10.38 5.52 5.44
N GLU A 64 -10.38 4.20 5.27
CA GLU A 64 -11.28 3.29 6.00
C GLU A 64 -11.10 3.40 7.52
N VAL A 65 -9.85 3.45 7.99
CA VAL A 65 -9.54 3.63 9.42
C VAL A 65 -9.99 5.01 9.91
N ALA A 66 -9.81 6.06 9.10
CA ALA A 66 -10.28 7.40 9.45
C ALA A 66 -11.81 7.47 9.52
N GLU A 67 -12.55 6.74 8.69
CA GLU A 67 -14.00 6.62 8.78
C GLU A 67 -14.44 5.94 10.07
N LYS A 68 -13.77 4.85 10.48
CA LYS A 68 -14.04 4.18 11.77
C LYS A 68 -13.70 5.05 12.99
N VAL A 69 -12.72 5.93 12.86
CA VAL A 69 -12.42 6.94 13.89
C VAL A 69 -13.55 7.96 13.98
N LYS A 70 -14.06 8.45 12.84
CA LYS A 70 -15.17 9.41 12.79
C LYS A 70 -16.47 8.82 13.33
N SER A 71 -16.74 7.53 13.08
CA SER A 71 -17.91 6.83 13.64
C SER A 71 -17.80 6.54 15.14
N GLY A 72 -16.63 6.78 15.76
CA GLY A 72 -16.38 6.52 17.17
C GLY A 72 -16.10 5.05 17.49
N GLU A 73 -16.12 4.16 16.49
CA GLU A 73 -15.79 2.75 16.64
C GLU A 73 -14.33 2.52 17.01
N LEU A 74 -13.42 3.40 16.56
CA LEU A 74 -12.01 3.33 16.87
C LEU A 74 -11.59 4.45 17.82
N THR A 75 -11.04 4.07 18.96
CA THR A 75 -10.56 4.95 20.04
C THR A 75 -9.14 4.55 20.46
N ASN A 76 -8.51 5.33 21.34
CA ASN A 76 -7.15 5.02 21.83
C ASN A 76 -7.07 3.68 22.59
N PHE A 77 -8.17 3.24 23.19
CA PHE A 77 -8.22 2.05 24.02
C PHE A 77 -8.32 0.76 23.20
N ASN A 78 -9.12 0.77 22.13
CA ASN A 78 -9.34 -0.40 21.29
C ASN A 78 -8.37 -0.50 20.09
N ALA A 79 -7.54 0.51 19.84
CA ALA A 79 -6.59 0.52 18.70
C ALA A 79 -5.62 -0.67 18.66
N ARG A 80 -5.20 -1.20 19.81
CA ARG A 80 -4.34 -2.40 19.89
C ARG A 80 -5.09 -3.66 19.49
N GLU A 81 -6.30 -3.81 20.03
CA GLU A 81 -7.17 -4.94 19.74
C GLU A 81 -7.58 -4.96 18.27
N PHE A 82 -7.94 -3.79 17.72
CA PHE A 82 -8.24 -3.60 16.31
C PHE A 82 -7.08 -4.10 15.43
N LEU A 83 -5.84 -3.68 15.69
CA LEU A 83 -4.67 -4.11 14.92
C LEU A 83 -4.39 -5.62 15.01
N SER A 84 -4.71 -6.25 16.14
CA SER A 84 -4.54 -7.71 16.30
C SER A 84 -5.64 -8.53 15.61
N LYS A 85 -6.88 -8.03 15.59
CA LYS A 85 -8.05 -8.78 15.15
C LYS A 85 -8.41 -8.52 13.68
N THR A 86 -8.07 -7.34 13.15
CA THR A 86 -8.45 -6.96 11.78
C THR A 86 -7.32 -7.25 10.80
N LYS A 87 -7.68 -7.97 9.73
CA LYS A 87 -6.78 -8.18 8.59
C LYS A 87 -6.81 -6.91 7.73
N LEU A 88 -5.73 -6.15 7.75
CA LEU A 88 -5.56 -4.96 6.92
C LEU A 88 -4.79 -5.34 5.65
N ASP A 89 -5.22 -4.80 4.53
CA ASP A 89 -4.55 -5.03 3.23
C ASP A 89 -3.18 -4.33 3.14
N SER A 90 -2.94 -3.32 3.98
CA SER A 90 -1.66 -2.66 4.17
C SER A 90 -1.28 -2.71 5.65
N PRO A 91 0.02 -2.88 5.98
CA PRO A 91 0.47 -2.74 7.35
C PRO A 91 0.21 -1.33 7.88
N LEU A 92 -0.41 -1.27 9.07
CA LEU A 92 -0.64 -0.04 9.82
C LEU A 92 -0.12 -0.23 11.24
N ASN A 93 0.64 0.74 11.74
CA ASN A 93 1.22 0.68 13.08
C ASN A 93 0.40 1.53 14.06
N LEU A 94 0.51 1.22 15.36
CA LEU A 94 -0.15 1.95 16.45
C LEU A 94 0.09 3.46 16.39
N THR A 95 1.31 3.88 16.05
CA THR A 95 1.68 5.29 15.93
C THR A 95 0.89 6.01 14.83
N LYS A 96 0.64 5.33 13.70
CA LYS A 96 -0.19 5.89 12.61
C LYS A 96 -1.65 6.02 13.04
N ILE A 97 -2.22 4.99 13.69
CA ILE A 97 -3.60 5.06 14.20
C ILE A 97 -3.75 6.20 15.21
N LYS A 98 -2.83 6.31 16.17
CA LYS A 98 -2.84 7.42 17.14
C LYS A 98 -2.74 8.79 16.46
N LYS A 99 -1.96 8.90 15.38
CA LYS A 99 -1.86 10.14 14.60
C LYS A 99 -3.18 10.47 13.88
N ILE A 100 -3.88 9.48 13.33
CA ILE A 100 -5.21 9.64 12.73
C ILE A 100 -6.23 10.06 13.80
N LEU A 101 -6.23 9.39 14.96
CA LEU A 101 -7.07 9.73 16.12
C LEU A 101 -6.82 11.15 16.63
N ALA A 102 -5.55 11.58 16.71
CA ALA A 102 -5.18 12.93 17.14
C ALA A 102 -5.57 14.00 16.09
N GLY A 103 -5.40 13.70 14.81
CA GLY A 103 -5.79 14.60 13.71
C GLY A 103 -7.30 14.76 13.53
N SER A 104 -8.11 13.80 14.01
CA SER A 104 -9.59 13.91 14.01
C SER A 104 -10.14 14.83 15.10
N LYS A 105 -9.33 15.21 16.08
CA LYS A 105 -9.75 16.08 17.20
C LYS A 105 -9.52 17.57 16.96
N ASN A 106 -8.97 17.93 15.79
CA ASN A 106 -8.75 19.31 15.36
C ASN A 106 -9.72 19.71 14.25
#